data_AF-A0A2V7X6D5-F1
#
_entry.id   AF-A0A2V7X6D5-F1
#
_cell.length_a   1.000
_cell.length_b   1.000
_cell.length_c   1.000
_cell.angle_alpha   90.00
_cell.angle_beta   90.00
_cell.angle_gamma   90.00
#
_symmetry.space_group_name_H-M   'P 1'
#
loop_
_entity.id
_entity.type
_entity.pdbx_description
1 polymer ?
#
loop_
_entity_poly.entity_id
_entity_poly.type
_entity_poly.pdbx_seq_one_letter_code
_entity_poly.pdbx_strand_id
1 'polypeptide(L)'
;MTVTPPGYLNVKIDRAWMATALASDHKEPGEIPTGKILVEHSSINPNKAAHIGHLRNAVLGDTFVRLLRYAGREVDVQNYIDNTGVQVADVVVGFTHLDKKSPTQLEALTRQPRFDYYCWDLYARVSQWYEANPQNKQARPQTLHAIEDAASETAAMAEAISTAVLRRHLET
;
A
#
# COMPACT_ATOMS: atom_id res chain seq x y z
N MET A 1 20.68 -33.68 -29.43
CA MET A 1 21.24 -32.33 -29.26
C MET A 1 22.14 -32.04 -30.47
N THR A 2 22.12 -30.82 -31.00
CA THR A 2 22.93 -30.43 -32.16
C THR A 2 23.58 -29.07 -31.90
N VAL A 3 24.83 -28.90 -32.34
CA VAL A 3 25.55 -27.62 -32.25
C VAL A 3 25.32 -26.84 -33.55
N THR A 4 25.09 -25.53 -33.46
CA THR A 4 24.93 -24.64 -34.61
C THR A 4 25.89 -23.44 -34.49
N PRO A 5 26.61 -23.06 -35.56
CA PRO A 5 27.52 -21.92 -35.50
C PRO A 5 26.85 -20.64 -34.98
N PRO A 6 27.55 -19.80 -34.20
CA PRO A 6 28.94 -19.93 -33.76
C PRO A 6 29.11 -20.69 -32.42
N GLY A 7 28.07 -21.36 -31.91
CA GLY A 7 28.15 -22.06 -30.61
C GLY A 7 26.80 -22.35 -29.93
N TYR A 8 25.68 -22.27 -30.65
CA TYR A 8 24.36 -22.55 -30.08
C TYR A 8 24.15 -24.05 -29.88
N LEU A 9 23.48 -24.41 -28.78
CA LEU A 9 23.06 -25.77 -28.48
C LEU A 9 21.55 -25.91 -28.69
N ASN A 10 21.17 -26.65 -29.72
CA ASN A 10 19.78 -26.97 -29.98
C ASN A 10 19.44 -28.35 -29.39
N VAL A 11 18.53 -28.38 -28.42
CA VAL A 11 18.07 -29.60 -27.76
C VAL A 11 16.67 -29.94 -28.29
N LYS A 12 16.49 -31.17 -28.76
CA LYS A 12 15.18 -31.73 -29.12
C LYS A 12 14.73 -32.63 -27.98
N ILE A 13 13.53 -32.41 -27.47
CA ILE A 13 12.91 -33.26 -26.45
C ILE A 13 12.33 -34.50 -27.15
N ASP A 14 12.57 -35.67 -26.58
CA ASP A 14 11.89 -36.90 -27.01
C ASP A 14 10.40 -36.81 -26.66
N ARG A 15 9.56 -36.85 -27.71
CA ARG A 15 8.11 -36.71 -27.57
C ARG A 15 7.47 -37.90 -26.85
N ALA A 16 8.00 -39.11 -27.03
CA ALA A 16 7.46 -40.30 -26.37
C ALA A 16 7.73 -40.26 -24.86
N TRP A 17 8.96 -39.85 -24.49
CA TRP A 17 9.31 -39.56 -23.10
C TRP A 17 8.41 -38.47 -22.51
N MET A 18 8.26 -37.33 -23.20
CA MET A 18 7.45 -36.21 -22.71
C MET A 18 5.97 -36.59 -22.53
N ALA A 19 5.40 -37.34 -23.47
CA ALA A 19 4.02 -37.82 -23.37
C ALA A 19 3.84 -38.76 -22.17
N THR A 20 4.79 -39.67 -21.95
CA THR A 20 4.77 -40.58 -20.80
C THR A 20 4.89 -39.81 -19.48
N ALA A 21 5.80 -38.85 -19.40
CA ALA A 21 5.98 -38.00 -18.21
C ALA A 21 4.71 -37.19 -17.89
N LEU A 22 4.09 -36.55 -18.88
CA LEU A 22 2.84 -35.82 -18.70
C LEU A 22 1.68 -36.74 -18.30
N ALA A 23 1.58 -37.93 -18.88
CA ALA A 23 0.53 -38.90 -18.55
C ALA A 23 0.67 -39.48 -17.14
N SER A 24 1.90 -39.56 -16.62
CA SER A 24 2.16 -40.05 -15.26
C SER A 24 1.72 -39.08 -14.15
N ASP A 25 1.50 -37.80 -14.48
CA ASP A 25 1.26 -36.67 -13.54
C ASP A 25 2.22 -36.66 -12.34
N HIS A 26 3.43 -37.22 -12.53
CA HIS A 26 4.41 -37.32 -11.47
C HIS A 26 5.10 -35.97 -11.28
N LYS A 27 4.61 -35.20 -10.31
CA LYS A 27 5.25 -33.96 -9.86
C LYS A 27 6.20 -34.32 -8.72
N GLU A 28 7.46 -34.53 -9.05
CA GLU A 28 8.53 -34.50 -8.04
C GLU A 28 8.41 -33.16 -7.30
N PRO A 29 8.22 -33.14 -5.97
CA PRO A 29 8.23 -31.89 -5.24
C PRO A 29 9.61 -31.27 -5.40
N GLY A 30 9.67 -30.12 -6.09
CA GLY A 30 10.90 -29.35 -6.19
C GLY A 30 11.40 -29.00 -4.79
N GLU A 31 12.71 -28.97 -4.61
CA GLU A 31 13.30 -28.52 -3.35
C GLU A 31 12.81 -27.09 -3.05
N ILE A 32 12.16 -26.91 -1.89
CA ILE A 32 11.67 -25.61 -1.44
C ILE A 32 12.83 -24.94 -0.69
N PRO A 33 13.38 -23.82 -1.20
CA PRO A 33 14.46 -23.14 -0.51
C PRO A 33 14.02 -22.69 0.88
N THR A 34 14.87 -22.93 1.87
CA THR A 34 14.64 -22.49 3.24
C THR A 34 14.68 -20.96 3.36
N GLY A 35 14.02 -20.43 4.38
CA GLY A 35 13.99 -19.00 4.66
C GLY A 35 12.66 -18.34 4.28
N LYS A 36 12.30 -17.38 5.11
CA LYS A 36 11.09 -16.57 5.02
C LYS A 36 11.22 -15.49 3.96
N ILE A 37 10.15 -15.25 3.21
CA ILE A 37 10.06 -14.16 2.25
C ILE A 37 9.15 -13.07 2.79
N LEU A 38 9.61 -11.83 2.74
CA LEU A 38 8.79 -10.65 2.97
C LEU A 38 8.41 -10.06 1.61
N VAL A 39 7.11 -9.87 1.40
CA VAL A 39 6.60 -9.16 0.22
C VAL A 39 5.92 -7.90 0.70
N GLU A 40 6.56 -6.76 0.42
CA GLU A 40 5.94 -5.46 0.63
C GLU A 40 5.10 -5.08 -0.59
N HIS A 41 3.83 -4.74 -0.37
CA HIS A 41 3.00 -4.19 -1.43
C HIS A 41 1.84 -3.36 -0.90
N SER A 42 1.09 -2.76 -1.83
CA SER A 42 0.04 -1.77 -1.59
C SER A 42 0.61 -0.45 -1.07
N SER A 43 1.15 -0.41 0.15
CA SER A 43 1.84 0.73 0.79
C SER A 43 1.19 2.08 0.47
N ILE A 44 -0.16 2.12 0.57
CA ILE A 44 -0.95 3.30 0.22
C ILE A 44 -0.91 4.26 1.41
N ASN A 45 -0.57 5.52 1.15
CA ASN A 45 -0.58 6.52 2.20
C ASN A 45 -2.02 6.72 2.74
N PRO A 46 -2.23 6.62 4.06
CA PRO A 46 -3.54 6.59 4.68
C PRO A 46 -4.10 8.01 4.88
N ASN A 47 -4.09 8.84 3.83
CA ASN A 47 -4.56 10.22 3.88
C ASN A 47 -5.79 10.50 3.00
N LYS A 48 -6.16 9.57 2.11
CA LYS A 48 -7.29 9.71 1.19
C LYS A 48 -7.76 8.35 0.67
N ALA A 49 -8.91 8.32 -0.02
CA ALA A 49 -9.40 7.13 -0.72
C ALA A 49 -8.36 6.52 -1.66
N ALA A 50 -8.35 5.20 -1.79
CA ALA A 50 -7.52 4.52 -2.79
C ALA A 50 -8.05 4.82 -4.20
N HIS A 51 -7.15 4.82 -5.20
CA HIS A 51 -7.53 5.01 -6.60
C HIS A 51 -6.74 4.07 -7.52
N ILE A 52 -7.09 4.05 -8.81
CA ILE A 52 -6.51 3.15 -9.82
C ILE A 52 -4.97 3.16 -9.88
N GLY A 53 -4.35 4.28 -9.47
CA GLY A 53 -2.89 4.40 -9.41
C GLY A 53 -2.24 3.44 -8.41
N HIS A 54 -2.96 3.02 -7.36
CA HIS A 54 -2.47 2.07 -6.36
C HIS A 54 -2.70 0.61 -6.76
N LEU A 55 -3.60 0.35 -7.71
CA LEU A 55 -4.02 -1.00 -8.06
C LEU A 55 -2.87 -1.85 -8.59
N ARG A 56 -1.94 -1.25 -9.34
CA ARG A 56 -0.80 -1.97 -9.92
C ARG A 56 0.03 -2.68 -8.84
N ASN A 57 0.42 -1.97 -7.78
CA ASN A 57 1.27 -2.54 -6.75
C ASN A 57 0.52 -3.57 -5.91
N ALA A 58 -0.76 -3.31 -5.61
CA ALA A 58 -1.62 -4.26 -4.89
C ALA A 58 -1.77 -5.58 -5.67
N VAL A 59 -2.08 -5.52 -6.97
CA VAL A 59 -2.27 -6.70 -7.82
C VAL A 59 -0.96 -7.47 -8.03
N LEU A 60 0.13 -6.77 -8.36
CA LEU A 60 1.42 -7.43 -8.57
C LEU A 60 1.92 -8.09 -7.28
N GLY A 61 1.87 -7.36 -6.17
CA GLY A 61 2.28 -7.86 -4.86
C GLY A 61 1.49 -9.10 -4.43
N ASP A 62 0.16 -9.02 -4.48
CA ASP A 62 -0.69 -10.17 -4.10
C ASP A 62 -0.51 -11.35 -5.06
N THR A 63 -0.24 -11.11 -6.35
CA THR A 63 0.11 -12.17 -7.31
C THR A 63 1.40 -12.88 -6.91
N PHE A 64 2.45 -12.13 -6.56
CA PHE A 64 3.71 -12.72 -6.07
C PHE A 64 3.50 -13.51 -4.78
N VAL A 65 2.74 -12.98 -3.82
CA VAL A 65 2.42 -13.67 -2.57
C VAL A 65 1.74 -15.01 -2.84
N ARG A 66 0.74 -15.04 -3.74
CA ARG A 66 0.03 -16.27 -4.13
C ARG A 66 0.96 -17.28 -4.81
N LEU A 67 1.80 -16.83 -5.75
CA LEU A 67 2.75 -17.72 -6.44
C LEU A 67 3.80 -18.30 -5.49
N LEU A 68 4.33 -17.50 -4.58
CA LEU A 68 5.31 -17.93 -3.59
C LEU A 68 4.70 -18.92 -2.59
N ARG A 69 3.48 -18.66 -2.10
CA ARG A 69 2.74 -19.61 -1.24
C ARG A 69 2.40 -20.89 -1.99
N TYR A 70 2.00 -20.80 -3.25
CA TYR A 70 1.77 -21.96 -4.11
C TYR A 70 3.05 -22.80 -4.30
N ALA A 71 4.21 -22.14 -4.39
CA ALA A 71 5.52 -22.80 -4.43
C ALA A 71 5.99 -23.31 -3.04
N GLY A 72 5.13 -23.30 -2.02
CA GLY A 72 5.42 -23.82 -0.68
C GLY A 72 6.31 -22.93 0.19
N ARG A 73 6.52 -21.67 -0.18
CA ARG A 73 7.35 -20.72 0.59
C ARG A 73 6.56 -20.13 1.77
N GLU A 74 7.25 -19.88 2.87
CA GLU A 74 6.73 -19.05 3.97
C GLU A 74 6.79 -17.57 3.54
N VAL A 75 5.63 -16.90 3.54
CA VAL A 75 5.49 -15.52 3.04
C VAL A 75 4.70 -14.65 4.00
N ASP A 76 5.35 -13.58 4.46
CA ASP A 76 4.73 -12.47 5.17
C ASP A 76 4.48 -11.30 4.23
N VAL A 77 3.30 -10.71 4.36
CA VAL A 77 2.91 -9.51 3.62
C VAL A 77 3.15 -8.29 4.51
N GLN A 78 3.84 -7.29 3.98
CA GLN A 78 4.05 -6.01 4.65
C GLN A 78 3.31 -4.91 3.88
N ASN A 79 2.48 -4.15 4.59
CA ASN A 79 1.83 -2.95 4.07
C ASN A 79 2.47 -1.74 4.74
N TYR A 80 3.51 -1.20 4.12
CA TYR A 80 4.34 -0.14 4.70
C TYR A 80 3.69 1.22 4.48
N ILE A 81 2.86 1.63 5.44
CA ILE A 81 2.09 2.87 5.36
C ILE A 81 2.86 4.07 5.95
N ASP A 82 2.62 5.26 5.41
CA ASP A 82 3.14 6.51 5.95
C ASP A 82 2.04 7.30 6.69
N ASN A 83 1.81 6.97 7.97
CA ASN A 83 0.85 7.67 8.83
C ASN A 83 1.41 8.94 9.48
N THR A 84 2.69 9.27 9.27
CA THR A 84 3.37 10.42 9.89
C THR A 84 3.83 11.49 8.90
N GLY A 85 3.71 11.23 7.60
CA GLY A 85 4.23 12.09 6.56
C GLY A 85 3.40 13.33 6.25
N VAL A 86 3.93 14.13 5.31
CA VAL A 86 3.38 15.41 4.84
C VAL A 86 1.90 15.30 4.45
N GLN A 87 1.51 14.18 3.86
CA GLN A 87 0.17 13.99 3.33
C GLN A 87 -0.88 13.84 4.44
N VAL A 88 -0.54 13.16 5.53
CA VAL A 88 -1.40 13.07 6.71
C VAL A 88 -1.45 14.43 7.41
N ALA A 89 -0.31 15.10 7.55
CA ALA A 89 -0.25 16.45 8.11
C ALA A 89 -1.17 17.43 7.37
N ASP A 90 -1.22 17.39 6.03
CA ASP A 90 -2.11 18.24 5.25
C ASP A 90 -3.60 17.94 5.53
N VAL A 91 -3.98 16.68 5.76
CA VAL A 91 -5.37 16.35 6.13
C VAL A 91 -5.69 16.85 7.53
N VAL A 92 -4.76 16.73 8.47
CA VAL A 92 -4.89 17.30 9.82
C VAL A 92 -5.05 18.82 9.74
N VAL A 93 -4.25 19.52 8.92
CA VAL A 93 -4.41 20.96 8.64
C VAL A 93 -5.81 21.26 8.11
N GLY A 94 -6.34 20.41 7.23
CA GLY A 94 -7.71 20.53 6.74
C GLY A 94 -8.74 20.50 7.87
N PHE A 95 -8.62 19.54 8.79
CA PHE A 95 -9.54 19.42 9.90
C PHE A 95 -9.42 20.55 10.92
N THR A 96 -8.21 21.07 11.17
CA THR A 96 -7.98 22.11 12.18
C THR A 96 -8.21 23.52 11.64
N HIS A 97 -7.72 23.85 10.45
CA HIS A 97 -7.75 25.21 9.91
C HIS A 97 -8.95 25.49 9.00
N LEU A 98 -9.39 24.53 8.19
CA LEU A 98 -10.49 24.73 7.24
C LEU A 98 -11.83 24.35 7.87
N ASP A 99 -11.95 23.12 8.35
CA ASP A 99 -13.21 22.58 8.86
C ASP A 99 -13.43 22.82 10.36
N LYS A 100 -12.38 23.21 11.08
CA LYS A 100 -12.36 23.55 12.52
C LYS A 100 -13.06 22.48 13.38
N LYS A 101 -12.78 21.20 13.11
CA LYS A 101 -13.35 20.08 13.84
C LYS A 101 -12.63 19.89 15.17
N SER A 102 -13.40 19.74 16.25
CA SER A 102 -12.90 19.23 17.52
C SER A 102 -12.56 17.73 17.42
N PRO A 103 -11.72 17.18 18.31
CA PRO A 103 -11.41 15.74 18.35
C PRO A 103 -12.66 14.86 18.41
N THR A 104 -13.67 15.25 19.20
CA THR A 104 -14.92 14.48 19.33
C THR A 104 -15.71 14.44 18.02
N GLN A 105 -15.73 15.56 17.27
CA GLN A 105 -16.38 15.60 15.95
C GLN A 105 -15.60 14.78 14.92
N LEU A 106 -14.27 14.81 14.97
CA LEU A 106 -13.42 13.98 14.13
C LEU A 106 -13.66 12.49 14.39
N GLU A 107 -13.72 12.09 15.66
CA GLU A 107 -13.98 10.69 16.04
C GLU A 107 -15.36 10.19 15.55
N ALA A 108 -16.38 11.05 15.54
CA ALA A 108 -17.66 10.72 14.95
C ALA A 108 -17.57 10.58 13.42
N LEU A 109 -16.76 11.42 12.75
CA LEU A 109 -16.56 11.40 11.30
C LEU A 109 -15.79 10.16 10.83
N THR A 110 -14.77 9.71 11.57
CA THR A 110 -13.95 8.54 11.20
C THR A 110 -14.76 7.24 11.12
N ARG A 111 -15.93 7.20 11.77
CA ARG A 111 -16.86 6.07 11.76
C ARG A 111 -17.86 6.11 10.59
N GLN A 112 -17.92 7.22 9.85
CA GLN A 112 -18.85 7.37 8.74
C GLN A 112 -18.37 6.55 7.53
N PRO A 113 -19.32 6.01 6.73
CA PRO A 113 -18.95 5.43 5.44
C PRO A 113 -18.28 6.50 4.58
N ARG A 114 -17.31 6.08 3.75
CA ARG A 114 -16.63 6.97 2.79
C ARG A 114 -15.82 8.11 3.43
N PHE A 115 -15.40 7.96 4.70
CA PHE A 115 -14.51 8.92 5.37
C PHE A 115 -13.22 9.21 4.58
N ASP A 116 -12.69 8.21 3.89
CA ASP A 116 -11.54 8.32 2.99
C ASP A 116 -11.78 9.26 1.79
N TYR A 117 -13.01 9.31 1.27
CA TYR A 117 -13.42 10.29 0.24
C TYR A 117 -13.59 11.69 0.83
N TYR A 118 -14.07 11.81 2.07
CA TYR A 118 -14.08 13.10 2.76
C TYR A 118 -12.64 13.66 2.87
N CYS A 119 -11.70 12.81 3.29
CA CYS A 119 -10.28 13.19 3.35
C CYS A 119 -9.71 13.53 1.97
N TRP A 120 -10.16 12.87 0.90
CA TRP A 120 -9.78 13.20 -0.47
C TRP A 120 -10.17 14.63 -0.84
N ASP A 121 -11.43 15.00 -0.61
CA ASP A 121 -11.94 16.35 -0.91
C ASP A 121 -11.26 17.40 -0.04
N LEU A 122 -11.07 17.09 1.25
CA LEU A 122 -10.38 17.96 2.19
C LEU A 122 -8.93 18.21 1.77
N TYR A 123 -8.20 17.18 1.35
CA TYR A 123 -6.83 17.30 0.86
C TYR A 123 -6.72 18.24 -0.35
N ALA A 124 -7.67 18.16 -1.29
CA ALA A 124 -7.72 19.08 -2.43
C ALA A 124 -8.00 20.53 -1.99
N ARG A 125 -8.94 20.73 -1.04
CA ARG A 125 -9.24 22.05 -0.46
C ARG A 125 -8.04 22.66 0.27
N VAL A 126 -7.26 21.85 1.00
CA VAL A 126 -6.03 22.30 1.68
C VAL A 126 -4.98 22.77 0.66
N SER A 127 -4.84 22.04 -0.45
CA SER A 127 -3.94 22.44 -1.53
C SER A 127 -4.33 23.80 -2.12
N GLN A 128 -5.62 24.01 -2.41
CA GLN A 128 -6.15 25.30 -2.86
C GLN A 128 -5.96 26.41 -1.82
N TRP A 129 -6.11 26.08 -0.53
CA TRP A 129 -5.90 27.02 0.57
C TRP A 129 -4.43 27.47 0.67
N TYR A 130 -3.46 26.59 0.41
CA TYR A 130 -2.05 26.94 0.32
C TYR A 130 -1.70 27.79 -0.92
N GLU A 131 -2.39 27.56 -2.04
CA GLU A 131 -2.20 28.34 -3.27
C GLU A 131 -2.77 29.75 -3.14
N ALA A 132 -3.95 29.88 -2.51
CA ALA A 132 -4.62 31.17 -2.32
C ALA A 132 -3.81 32.14 -1.43
N ASN A 133 -3.05 31.62 -0.47
CA ASN A 133 -2.19 32.42 0.40
C ASN A 133 -0.94 31.61 0.80
N PRO A 134 0.25 31.91 0.23
CA PRO A 134 1.48 31.17 0.50
C PRO A 134 1.88 31.10 1.98
N GLN A 135 1.50 32.08 2.80
CA GLN A 135 1.77 32.10 4.23
C GLN A 135 1.09 30.92 4.95
N ASN A 136 -0.02 30.42 4.42
CA ASN A 136 -0.72 29.25 4.96
C ASN A 136 0.13 27.97 4.95
N LYS A 137 1.15 27.90 4.07
CA LYS A 137 2.07 26.75 4.00
C LYS A 137 2.87 26.53 5.29
N GLN A 138 2.95 27.54 6.17
CA GLN A 138 3.55 27.43 7.50
C GLN A 138 2.80 26.44 8.41
N ALA A 139 1.50 26.20 8.17
CA ALA A 139 0.71 25.26 8.97
C ALA A 139 1.20 23.81 8.83
N ARG A 140 1.69 23.43 7.64
CA ARG A 140 2.20 22.07 7.37
C ARG A 140 3.42 21.69 8.23
N PRO A 141 4.55 22.43 8.22
CA PRO A 141 5.70 22.07 9.06
C PRO A 141 5.38 22.14 10.55
N GLN A 142 4.51 23.06 10.98
CA GLN A 142 4.03 23.12 12.37
C GLN A 142 3.25 21.85 12.74
N THR A 143 2.36 21.39 11.86
CA THR A 143 1.58 20.18 12.06
C THR A 143 2.47 18.93 12.04
N LEU A 144 3.42 18.84 11.11
CA LEU A 144 4.39 17.75 11.05
C LEU A 144 5.18 17.64 12.35
N HIS A 145 5.74 18.75 12.82
CA HIS A 145 6.47 18.76 14.07
C HIS A 145 5.60 18.36 15.27
N ALA A 146 4.34 18.80 15.31
CA ALA A 146 3.42 18.40 16.37
C ALA A 146 3.06 16.90 16.31
N ILE A 147 3.02 16.28 15.14
CA ILE A 147 2.79 14.83 14.99
C ILE A 147 3.93 14.00 15.59
N GLU A 148 5.16 14.52 15.63
CA GLU A 148 6.32 13.84 16.23
C GLU A 148 6.19 13.66 17.75
N ASP A 149 5.42 14.53 18.41
CA ASP A 149 5.08 14.39 19.82
C ASP A 149 3.83 13.50 19.98
N ALA A 150 4.05 12.24 20.35
CA ALA A 150 2.98 11.25 20.56
C ALA A 150 1.96 11.65 21.64
N ALA A 151 2.29 12.60 22.53
CA ALA A 151 1.35 13.11 23.53
C ALA A 151 0.47 14.26 23.00
N SER A 152 0.73 14.76 21.80
CA SER A 152 0.00 15.89 21.24
C SER A 152 -1.39 15.49 20.72
N GLU A 153 -2.34 16.42 20.81
CA GLU A 153 -3.67 16.26 20.22
C GLU A 153 -3.57 16.05 18.69
N THR A 154 -2.60 16.71 18.05
CA THR A 154 -2.33 16.58 16.61
C THR A 154 -1.90 15.15 16.23
N ALA A 155 -1.03 14.52 17.01
CA ALA A 155 -0.61 13.14 16.80
C ALA A 155 -1.79 12.17 16.97
N ALA A 156 -2.64 12.38 17.98
CA ALA A 156 -3.86 11.60 18.17
C ALA A 156 -4.86 11.77 17.00
N MET A 157 -5.01 12.99 16.47
CA MET A 157 -5.82 13.25 15.29
C MET A 157 -5.25 12.54 14.05
N ALA A 158 -3.94 12.65 13.81
CA ALA A 158 -3.27 12.00 12.70
C ALA A 158 -3.48 10.48 12.73
N GLU A 159 -3.25 9.86 13.89
CA GLU A 159 -3.43 8.41 14.07
C GLU A 159 -4.89 7.97 13.85
N ALA A 160 -5.86 8.74 14.37
CA ALA A 160 -7.28 8.45 14.18
C ALA A 160 -7.69 8.55 12.71
N ILE A 161 -7.22 9.58 11.99
CA ILE A 161 -7.47 9.76 10.55
C ILE A 161 -6.84 8.62 9.77
N SER A 162 -5.54 8.37 9.97
CA SER A 162 -4.80 7.35 9.23
C SER A 162 -5.36 5.96 9.46
N THR A 163 -5.67 5.60 10.71
CA THR A 163 -6.30 4.32 11.02
C THR A 163 -7.65 4.17 10.33
N ALA A 164 -8.47 5.22 10.32
CA ALA A 164 -9.79 5.18 9.69
C ALA A 164 -9.70 5.03 8.16
N VAL A 165 -8.81 5.79 7.51
CA VAL A 165 -8.57 5.69 6.07
C VAL A 165 -8.01 4.31 5.71
N LEU A 166 -7.02 3.82 6.46
CA LEU A 166 -6.44 2.49 6.25
C LEU A 166 -7.52 1.40 6.33
N ARG A 167 -8.43 1.46 7.30
CA ARG A 167 -9.54 0.51 7.40
C ARG A 167 -10.42 0.55 6.16
N ARG A 168 -10.68 1.72 5.57
CA ARG A 168 -11.43 1.82 4.30
C ARG A 168 -10.67 1.18 3.14
N HIS A 169 -9.34 1.31 3.07
CA HIS A 169 -8.52 0.61 2.07
C HIS A 169 -8.58 -0.91 2.18
N LEU A 170 -8.81 -1.44 3.39
CA LEU A 170 -8.89 -2.89 3.63
C LEU A 170 -10.29 -3.47 3.40
N GLU A 171 -11.31 -2.63 3.28
CA GLU A 171 -12.70 -3.05 2.99
C GLU A 171 -12.99 -3.22 1.49
N THR A 172 -12.14 -2.70 0.61
CA THR A 172 -12.26 -2.82 -0.85
C THR A 172 -11.73 -4.16 -1.36
#